data_AF-A0A3D1ABE6-F1
#
_entry.id   AF-A0A3D1ABE6-F1
#
_cell.length_a   1.000
_cell.length_b   1.000
_cell.length_c   1.000
_cell.angle_alpha   90.00
_cell.angle_beta   90.00
_cell.angle_gamma   90.00
#
_symmetry.space_group_name_H-M   'P 1'
#
loop_
_entity.id
_entity.type
_entity.pdbx_description
1 polymer ?
#
loop_
_entity_poly.entity_id
_entity_poly.type
_entity_poly.pdbx_seq_one_letter_code
_entity_poly.pdbx_strand_id
1 'polypeptide(L)' 'MTVLLGDNIISGLGFTAEENYRNVKQGVCGLKFFADRYDIPEPFMASEIDDGRLEEAFGELVAEAS' A
#
# COMPACT_ATOMS: atom_id res chain seq x y z
N MET A 1 10.12 17.71 -24.72
CA MET A 1 10.39 16.37 -24.18
C MET A 1 10.23 16.47 -22.67
N THR A 2 9.22 15.80 -22.10
CA THR A 2 8.97 15.79 -20.66
C THR A 2 9.57 14.52 -20.09
N VAL A 3 10.44 14.64 -19.10
CA VAL A 3 11.08 13.52 -18.38
C VAL A 3 10.68 13.60 -16.90
N LEU A 4 10.21 12.49 -16.36
CA LEU A 4 9.88 12.33 -14.94
C LEU A 4 11.08 11.67 -14.25
N LEU A 5 11.72 12.38 -13.32
CA LEU A 5 12.79 11.87 -12.47
C LEU A 5 12.15 11.51 -11.12
N GLY A 6 11.78 10.24 -10.96
CA GLY A 6 11.06 9.73 -9.81
C GLY A 6 11.98 9.40 -8.63
N ASP A 7 12.67 10.40 -8.08
CA ASP A 7 13.70 10.17 -7.05
C ASP A 7 13.23 10.50 -5.63
N ASN A 8 12.01 11.04 -5.48
CA ASN A 8 11.47 11.51 -4.19
C ASN A 8 10.35 10.58 -3.68
N ILE A 9 10.53 9.27 -3.77
CA ILE A 9 9.57 8.31 -3.21
C ILE A 9 9.99 7.99 -1.78
N ILE A 10 9.23 8.49 -0.79
CA ILE A 10 9.39 8.16 0.63
C ILE A 10 8.25 7.22 1.02
N SER A 11 8.57 5.99 1.42
CA SER A 11 7.58 5.01 1.87
C SER A 11 8.22 4.00 2.82
N GLY A 12 7.40 3.20 3.51
CA GLY A 12 7.88 2.08 4.32
C GLY A 12 8.40 0.89 3.51
N LEU A 13 8.34 0.93 2.18
CA LEU A 13 8.73 -0.16 1.30
C LEU A 13 10.24 -0.24 1.05
N GLY A 14 11.03 0.76 1.44
CA GLY A 14 12.47 0.78 1.16
C GLY A 14 13.12 2.10 1.55
N PHE A 15 14.46 2.11 1.57
CA PHE A 15 15.27 3.25 1.98
C PHE A 15 15.69 4.14 0.79
N THR A 16 15.52 3.65 -0.44
CA THR A 16 15.78 4.42 -1.67
C THR A 16 14.54 4.47 -2.57
N ALA A 17 14.47 5.48 -3.45
CA ALA A 17 13.39 5.58 -4.43
C ALA A 17 13.35 4.38 -5.39
N GLU A 18 14.53 3.83 -5.75
CA GLU A 18 14.62 2.62 -6.57
C GLU A 18 14.03 1.39 -5.86
N GLU A 19 14.36 1.19 -4.58
CA GLU A 19 13.78 0.11 -3.77
C GLU A 19 12.27 0.25 -3.64
N ASN A 20 11.81 1.47 -3.34
CA ASN A 20 10.38 1.77 -3.25
C ASN A 20 9.67 1.44 -4.57
N TYR A 21 10.20 1.90 -5.70
CA TYR A 21 9.61 1.63 -7.02
C TYR A 21 9.62 0.13 -7.35
N ARG A 22 10.74 -0.57 -7.10
CA ARG A 22 10.86 -2.02 -7.32
C ARG A 22 9.82 -2.79 -6.52
N ASN A 23 9.65 -2.46 -5.24
CA ASN A 23 8.71 -3.15 -4.36
C ASN A 23 7.25 -2.87 -4.72
N VAL A 24 6.93 -1.66 -5.19
CA VAL A 24 5.62 -1.37 -5.79
C VAL A 24 5.37 -2.26 -7.01
N LYS A 25 6.33 -2.35 -7.94
CA LYS A 25 6.20 -3.15 -9.17
C LYS A 25 6.09 -4.66 -8.90
N GLN A 26 6.67 -5.13 -7.80
CA GLN A 26 6.57 -6.52 -7.35
C GLN A 26 5.29 -6.83 -6.57
N GLY A 27 4.41 -5.84 -6.36
CA GLY A 27 3.17 -6.04 -5.58
C GLY A 27 3.41 -6.17 -4.07
N VAL A 28 4.59 -5.79 -3.59
CA VAL A 28 4.92 -5.70 -2.15
C VAL A 28 4.34 -4.41 -1.54
N CYS A 29 3.59 -3.65 -2.32
CA CYS A 29 2.79 -2.52 -1.85
C CYS A 29 1.35 -2.98 -1.59
N GLY A 30 0.69 -2.47 -0.55
CA GLY A 30 -0.71 -2.80 -0.24
C GLY A 30 -1.75 -2.34 -1.28
N LEU A 31 -1.30 -1.79 -2.41
CA LEU A 31 -2.16 -1.32 -3.49
C LEU A 31 -2.72 -2.49 -4.28
N LYS A 32 -4.03 -2.45 -4.54
CA LYS A 32 -4.75 -3.39 -5.39
C LYS A 32 -5.50 -2.63 -6.47
N PHE A 33 -5.71 -3.30 -7.60
CA PHE A 33 -6.51 -2.79 -8.69
C PHE A 33 -7.98 -3.14 -8.45
N PHE A 34 -8.84 -2.15 -8.53
CA PHE A 34 -10.29 -2.28 -8.38
C PHE A 34 -10.97 -1.76 -9.65
N ALA A 35 -11.90 -2.54 -10.20
CA ALA A 35 -12.60 -2.19 -11.44
C ALA A 35 -14.07 -1.82 -11.22
N ASP A 36 -14.66 -2.26 -10.12
CA ASP A 36 -16.09 -2.23 -9.84
C ASP A 36 -16.38 -1.99 -8.35
N ARG A 37 -15.68 -1.01 -7.77
CA ARG A 37 -15.71 -0.73 -6.32
C ARG A 37 -16.21 0.70 -6.06
N TYR A 38 -16.91 0.89 -4.94
CA TYR A 38 -17.41 2.19 -4.47
C TYR A 38 -18.31 2.97 -5.45
N ASP A 39 -18.99 2.26 -6.36
CA ASP A 39 -19.84 2.89 -7.38
C ASP A 39 -19.05 3.86 -8.30
N ILE A 40 -17.73 3.68 -8.36
CA ILE A 40 -16.84 4.42 -9.24
C ILE A 40 -16.75 3.64 -10.57
N PRO A 41 -17.13 4.25 -11.69
CA PRO A 41 -17.17 3.54 -12.97
C PRO A 41 -15.76 3.32 -13.56
N GLU A 42 -14.79 4.16 -13.23
CA GLU A 42 -13.41 3.99 -13.67
C GLU A 42 -12.60 3.08 -12.72
N PRO A 43 -11.80 2.16 -13.27
CA PRO A 43 -10.90 1.36 -12.46
C PRO A 43 -9.80 2.22 -11.83
N PHE A 44 -9.43 1.89 -10.59
CA PHE A 44 -8.43 2.64 -9.83
C PHE A 44 -7.53 1.72 -8.99
N MET A 45 -6.38 2.26 -8.57
CA MET A 45 -5.47 1.61 -7.62
C MET A 45 -5.70 2.20 -6.23
N ALA A 46 -5.97 1.36 -5.24
CA ALA A 46 -6.10 1.79 -3.84
C ALA A 46 -5.54 0.77 -2.87
N SER A 47 -5.16 1.23 -1.68
CA SER A 47 -4.82 0.39 -0.53
C SER A 47 -6.00 0.46 0.42
N GLU A 48 -6.85 -0.57 0.43
CA GLU A 48 -7.93 -0.69 1.42
C GLU A 48 -7.34 -1.18 2.75
N ILE A 49 -7.80 -0.59 3.86
CA ILE A 49 -7.50 -1.10 5.19
C ILE A 49 -8.39 -2.32 5.42
N ASP A 50 -7.78 -3.44 5.81
CA ASP A 50 -8.50 -4.63 6.23
C ASP A 50 -8.81 -4.51 7.72
N ASP A 51 -9.97 -3.94 8.04
CA ASP A 51 -10.37 -3.63 9.42
C ASP A 51 -10.41 -4.88 10.30
N GLY A 52 -10.85 -6.02 9.77
CA GLY A 52 -10.91 -7.27 10.54
C GLY A 52 -9.52 -7.77 10.92
N ARG A 53 -8.58 -7.77 9.96
CA ARG A 53 -7.19 -8.14 10.22
C ARG A 53 -6.48 -7.11 11.11
N LEU A 54 -6.88 -5.83 11.02
CA LEU A 54 -6.35 -4.76 11.86
C LEU A 54 -6.79 -4.94 13.31
N GLU A 55 -8.08 -5.20 13.55
CA GLU A 55 -8.63 -5.49 14.87
C GLU A 55 -8.01 -6.73 15.51
N GLU A 56 -7.81 -7.80 14.74
CA GLU A 56 -7.11 -9.02 15.19
C GLU A 56 -5.69 -8.69 15.67
N ALA A 57 -4.89 -8.02 14.84
CA ALA A 57 -3.51 -7.67 15.18
C ALA A 57 -3.40 -6.76 16.40
N PHE A 58 -4.31 -5.80 16.57
CA PHE A 58 -4.33 -4.97 17.78
C PHE A 58 -4.79 -5.75 19.02
N GLY A 59 -5.70 -6.71 18.87
CA GLY A 59 -6.12 -7.61 19.94
C GLY A 59 -4.96 -8.44 20.49
N GLU A 60 -4.13 -9.00 19.61
CA GLU A 60 -2.93 -9.77 19.99
C GLU A 60 -1.92 -8.93 20.77
N LEU A 61 -1.63 -7.71 20.31
CA LEU A 61 -0.71 -6.79 20.99
C LEU A 61 -1.17 -6.41 22.40
N VAL A 62 -2.48 -6.25 22.60
CA VAL A 62 -3.04 -5.96 23.93
C VAL A 62 -2.94 -7.17 24.85
N ALA A 63 -3.13 -8.38 24.31
CA ALA A 63 -3.02 -9.62 25.07
C ALA A 63 -1.58 -9.94 25.50
N GLU A 64 -0.57 -9.64 24.66
CA GLU A 64 0.84 -9.82 25.00
C GLU A 64 1.37 -8.79 26.01
N ALA A 65 0.72 -7.63 26.11
CA ALA A 65 1.07 -6.56 27.04
C ALA A 65 0.43 -6.70 28.44
N SER A 66 -0.44 -7.70 28.65
CA SER A 66 -1.16 -7.97 29.90
C SER A 66 -0.54 -9.12 30.68
#